data_AF-A0A482V8X3-F1
#
_entry.id   AF-A0A482V8X3-F1
#
_cell.length_a   1.000
_cell.length_b   1.000
_cell.length_c   1.000
_cell.angle_alpha   90.00
_cell.angle_beta   90.00
_cell.angle_gamma   90.00
#
_symmetry.space_group_name_H-M   'P 1'
#
loop_
_entity.id
_entity.type
_entity.pdbx_description
1 polymer ?
#
loop_
_entity_poly.entity_id
_entity_poly.type
_entity_poly.pdbx_seq_one_letter_code
_entity_poly.pdbx_strand_id
1 'polypeptide(L)'
;MKEKLESSSYKQNEENVRNVTSNEFKLQSDRIRKVLDEAIYKLNVLVSIQQQHLLFKNDFLQKVLPTLLQNDGEILRKYLSKSEADFIILLYQENYFSKQSVEDRSDLMLISNMLDRINMFERSRGSSSMKKEKSFLGADNYEMHVAYAVDIIFKSKPLVEYMQTVKEKHVDSLVTNFIEAMLKLREIADDRLRISASEEIKRENDLKTAYRSSMMLSDNIQELEAQLEKQRQELGKEYDRKQAILEDLDEKIVALKDKAKQDINQIIYDSEILMMKDYNKSTEVQQELAEEAKDTTHQYDVLLEDHLAKEKTLRAKRFKVETQLASWVAKYDQDLGDKQAEFEALEKTYNTEKEDFELLQEKFDEQEEEYVVLMAEKEAEEMRIKEEKAWIFLQNRSARRIQRYWRAYRARKLAKKKGRKGKKKGSAEKGHKDKKSPKGKQEEATTLRGGPDPNALIESKFNTELLADIQQQDAFAKKDVVVDLVE
;
A
#
# COMPACT_ATOMS: atom_id res chain seq x y z
N MET A 1 5.57 -123.61 21.75
CA MET A 1 6.84 -123.53 22.52
C MET A 1 8.08 -123.93 21.71
N LYS A 2 8.01 -124.89 20.77
CA LYS A 2 9.13 -125.22 19.86
C LYS A 2 9.62 -124.04 18.97
N GLU A 3 8.73 -123.26 18.37
CA GLU A 3 9.12 -122.08 17.53
C GLU A 3 9.80 -120.94 18.29
N LYS A 4 9.48 -120.75 19.59
CA LYS A 4 10.17 -119.74 20.42
C LYS A 4 11.59 -120.20 20.79
N LEU A 5 11.82 -121.50 20.92
CA LEU A 5 13.15 -122.07 21.12
C LEU A 5 13.98 -122.02 19.82
N GLU A 6 13.36 -122.25 18.66
CA GLU A 6 14.03 -122.13 17.36
C GLU A 6 14.36 -120.67 17.01
N SER A 7 13.45 -119.71 17.20
CA SER A 7 13.71 -118.28 16.94
C SER A 7 14.75 -117.68 17.89
N SER A 8 14.86 -118.19 19.13
CA SER A 8 15.95 -117.81 20.05
C SER A 8 17.29 -118.38 19.61
N SER A 9 17.32 -119.63 19.11
CA SER A 9 18.51 -120.26 18.55
C SER A 9 18.99 -119.53 17.28
N TYR A 10 18.07 -119.11 16.40
CA TYR A 10 18.40 -118.32 15.20
C TYR A 10 18.91 -116.91 15.51
N LYS A 11 18.32 -116.21 16.49
CA LYS A 11 18.83 -114.90 16.92
C LYS A 11 20.20 -115.00 17.58
N GLN A 12 20.43 -116.03 18.40
CA GLN A 12 21.76 -116.29 18.96
C GLN A 12 22.78 -116.68 17.89
N ASN A 13 22.37 -117.40 16.83
CA ASN A 13 23.25 -117.69 15.71
C ASN A 13 23.53 -116.46 14.84
N GLU A 14 22.57 -115.59 14.54
CA GLU A 14 22.82 -114.33 13.82
C GLU A 14 23.71 -113.38 14.63
N GLU A 15 23.52 -113.33 15.94
CA GLU A 15 24.34 -112.51 16.83
C GLU A 15 25.76 -113.07 16.97
N ASN A 16 25.92 -114.41 17.02
CA ASN A 16 27.23 -115.05 16.94
C ASN A 16 27.90 -114.83 15.58
N VAL A 17 27.18 -114.92 14.46
CA VAL A 17 27.74 -114.67 13.12
C VAL A 17 28.12 -113.20 12.94
N ARG A 18 27.32 -112.24 13.45
CA ARG A 18 27.68 -110.81 13.49
C ARG A 18 28.89 -110.54 14.39
N ASN A 19 29.00 -111.21 15.53
CA ASN A 19 30.14 -111.05 16.43
C ASN A 19 31.42 -111.67 15.85
N VAL A 20 31.33 -112.81 15.17
CA VAL A 20 32.49 -113.45 14.50
C VAL A 20 32.96 -112.60 13.33
N THR A 21 32.05 -112.14 12.46
CA THR A 21 32.40 -111.25 11.33
C THR A 21 32.94 -109.90 11.81
N SER A 22 32.33 -109.28 12.84
CA SER A 22 32.84 -108.04 13.43
C SER A 22 34.25 -108.20 14.03
N ASN A 23 34.53 -109.34 14.67
CA ASN A 23 35.86 -109.63 15.20
C ASN A 23 36.89 -109.87 14.10
N GLU A 24 36.52 -110.51 12.99
CA GLU A 24 37.41 -110.65 11.83
C GLU A 24 37.70 -109.29 11.17
N PHE A 25 36.69 -108.44 10.97
CA PHE A 25 36.88 -107.10 10.43
C PHE A 25 37.77 -106.23 11.32
N LYS A 26 37.58 -106.31 12.64
CA LYS A 26 38.41 -105.60 13.61
C LYS A 26 39.86 -106.10 13.57
N LEU A 27 40.06 -107.41 13.47
CA LEU A 27 41.39 -108.01 13.34
C LEU A 27 42.09 -107.60 12.04
N GLN A 28 41.36 -107.51 10.92
CA GLN A 28 41.92 -107.05 9.65
C GLN A 28 42.23 -105.54 9.67
N SER A 29 41.37 -104.73 10.27
CA SER A 29 41.60 -103.29 10.49
C SER A 29 42.87 -103.04 11.32
N ASP A 30 43.03 -103.78 12.42
CA ASP A 30 44.21 -103.68 13.27
C ASP A 30 45.50 -104.15 12.57
N ARG A 31 45.41 -105.13 11.65
CA ARG A 31 46.54 -105.54 10.80
C ARG A 31 46.94 -104.45 9.82
N ILE A 32 45.97 -103.83 9.14
CA ILE A 32 46.22 -102.75 8.17
C ILE A 32 46.85 -101.54 8.87
N ARG A 33 46.32 -101.15 10.04
CA ARG A 33 46.91 -100.09 10.89
C ARG A 33 48.35 -100.36 11.23
N LYS A 34 48.67 -101.57 11.70
CA LYS A 34 50.04 -101.96 12.05
C LYS A 34 50.99 -101.86 10.85
N VAL A 35 50.54 -102.30 9.67
CA VAL A 35 51.35 -102.22 8.45
C VAL A 35 51.63 -100.77 8.05
N LEU A 36 50.63 -99.88 8.14
CA LEU A 36 50.79 -98.46 7.83
C LEU A 36 51.68 -97.75 8.85
N ASP A 37 51.49 -98.02 10.15
CA ASP A 37 52.32 -97.46 11.23
C ASP A 37 53.78 -97.89 11.09
N GLU A 38 54.02 -99.15 10.73
CA GLU A 38 55.37 -99.68 10.53
C GLU A 38 56.04 -99.10 9.27
N ALA A 39 55.28 -98.86 8.20
CA ALA A 39 55.78 -98.20 6.99
C ALA A 39 56.17 -96.73 7.26
N ILE A 40 55.33 -95.98 7.98
CA ILE A 40 55.59 -94.59 8.39
C ILE A 40 56.82 -94.54 9.31
N TYR A 41 56.95 -95.47 10.24
CA TYR A 41 58.12 -95.56 11.13
C TYR A 41 59.42 -95.80 10.35
N LYS A 42 59.43 -96.75 9.40
CA LYS A 42 60.61 -97.05 8.57
C LYS A 42 61.03 -95.86 7.68
N LEU A 43 60.07 -95.11 7.15
CA LEU A 43 60.34 -93.90 6.36
C LEU A 43 60.99 -92.81 7.22
N ASN A 44 60.50 -92.58 8.44
CA ASN A 44 61.10 -91.61 9.36
C ASN A 44 62.55 -91.98 9.76
N VAL A 45 62.83 -93.28 9.93
CA VAL A 45 64.19 -93.76 10.22
C VAL A 45 65.13 -93.55 9.04
N LEU A 46 64.70 -93.82 7.81
CA LEU A 46 65.50 -93.58 6.60
C LEU A 46 65.87 -92.10 6.41
N VAL A 47 64.93 -91.19 6.67
CA VAL A 47 65.17 -89.73 6.64
C VAL A 47 66.23 -89.33 7.67
N SER A 48 66.16 -89.90 8.86
CA SER A 48 67.11 -89.61 9.95
C SER A 48 68.53 -90.09 9.60
N ILE A 49 68.67 -91.24 8.95
CA ILE A 49 69.98 -91.78 8.51
C ILE A 49 70.57 -90.94 7.37
N GLN A 50 69.74 -90.51 6.41
CA GLN A 50 70.19 -89.70 5.28
C GLN A 50 70.65 -88.30 5.72
N GLN A 51 70.03 -87.73 6.76
CA GLN A 51 70.45 -86.47 7.39
C GLN A 51 71.82 -86.59 8.09
N GLN A 52 72.14 -87.74 8.69
CA GLN A 52 73.46 -87.96 9.31
C GLN A 52 74.58 -88.08 8.27
N HIS A 53 74.30 -88.64 7.08
CA HIS A 53 75.30 -88.83 6.03
C HIS A 53 75.67 -87.53 5.28
N LEU A 54 74.77 -86.53 5.27
CA LEU A 54 74.99 -85.19 4.69
C LEU A 54 75.89 -84.29 5.55
N LEU A 55 76.05 -84.59 6.84
CA LEU A 55 76.91 -83.81 7.75
C LEU A 55 78.42 -84.05 7.55
N PHE A 56 78.82 -85.10 6.82
CA PHE A 56 80.22 -85.52 6.69
C PHE A 56 80.86 -85.23 5.32
N LYS A 57 80.15 -84.64 4.35
CA LYS A 57 80.73 -84.21 3.06
C LYS A 57 80.82 -82.68 2.98
N ASN A 58 81.81 -82.17 2.22
CA ASN A 58 82.29 -80.79 1.98
C ASN A 58 81.28 -79.60 1.90
N ASP A 59 79.98 -79.84 2.07
CA ASP A 59 78.93 -78.83 2.06
C ASP A 59 78.85 -78.01 3.37
N PHE A 60 79.40 -78.53 4.48
CA PHE A 60 79.44 -77.82 5.77
C PHE A 60 80.24 -76.50 5.69
N LEU A 61 81.43 -76.54 5.09
CA LEU A 61 82.31 -75.37 4.94
C LEU A 61 81.77 -74.39 3.88
N GLN A 62 81.11 -74.87 2.83
CA GLN A 62 80.61 -73.99 1.76
C GLN A 62 79.31 -73.26 2.14
N LYS A 63 78.42 -73.87 2.94
CA LYS A 63 77.09 -73.31 3.19
C LYS A 63 76.91 -72.68 4.55
N VAL A 64 77.59 -73.18 5.58
CA VAL A 64 77.32 -72.77 6.98
C VAL A 64 78.39 -71.83 7.54
N LEU A 65 79.65 -71.96 7.10
CA LEU A 65 80.70 -71.02 7.50
C LEU A 65 80.42 -69.56 7.08
N PRO A 66 79.94 -69.27 5.85
CA PRO A 66 79.64 -67.89 5.43
C PRO A 66 78.59 -67.20 6.30
N THR A 67 77.60 -67.96 6.82
CA THR A 67 76.56 -67.43 7.71
C THR A 67 77.08 -67.20 9.13
N LEU A 68 78.05 -67.98 9.60
CA LEU A 68 78.74 -67.76 10.88
C LEU A 68 79.72 -66.57 10.84
N LEU A 69 80.21 -66.23 9.64
CA LEU A 69 81.16 -65.14 9.38
C LEU A 69 80.50 -63.82 8.96
N GLN A 70 79.17 -63.78 8.79
CA GLN A 70 78.44 -62.54 8.59
C GLN A 70 78.67 -61.58 9.78
N ASN A 71 78.79 -60.28 9.48
CA ASN A 71 79.12 -59.20 10.43
C ASN A 71 80.50 -59.38 11.10
N ASP A 72 81.58 -59.50 10.32
CA ASP A 72 82.97 -59.59 10.80
C ASP A 72 83.21 -60.67 11.89
N GLY A 73 82.42 -61.75 11.81
CA GLY A 73 82.48 -62.85 12.76
C GLY A 73 81.99 -62.50 14.17
N GLU A 74 81.08 -61.52 14.33
CA GLU A 74 80.48 -61.16 15.63
C GLU A 74 79.91 -62.38 16.36
N ILE A 75 79.27 -63.30 15.63
CA ILE A 75 78.71 -64.53 16.18
C ILE A 75 79.82 -65.46 16.68
N LEU A 76 80.91 -65.62 15.91
CA LEU A 76 82.07 -66.39 16.34
C LEU A 76 82.76 -65.75 17.56
N ARG A 77 82.95 -64.43 17.56
CA ARG A 77 83.54 -63.67 18.69
C ARG A 77 82.69 -63.71 19.96
N LYS A 78 81.38 -63.95 19.83
CA LYS A 78 80.46 -64.08 20.98
C LYS A 78 80.62 -65.42 21.70
N TYR A 79 80.94 -66.48 20.97
CA TYR A 79 80.92 -67.86 21.50
C TYR A 79 82.29 -68.54 21.56
N LEU A 80 83.31 -67.98 20.90
CA LEU A 80 84.69 -68.46 20.90
C LEU A 80 85.62 -67.41 21.47
N SER A 81 86.79 -67.82 21.97
CA SER A 81 87.79 -66.86 22.45
C SER A 81 88.28 -65.99 21.29
N LYS A 82 88.73 -64.76 21.60
CA LYS A 82 89.19 -63.81 20.58
C LYS A 82 90.23 -64.41 19.64
N SER A 83 91.17 -65.20 20.18
CA SER A 83 92.19 -65.91 19.40
C SER A 83 91.64 -67.04 18.52
N GLU A 84 90.63 -67.78 18.98
CA GLU A 84 90.00 -68.87 18.21
C GLU A 84 89.09 -68.33 17.10
N ALA A 85 88.34 -67.27 17.40
CA ALA A 85 87.50 -66.58 16.42
C ALA A 85 88.38 -65.92 15.35
N ASP A 86 89.45 -65.21 15.74
CA ASP A 86 90.40 -64.61 14.79
C ASP A 86 91.10 -65.67 13.95
N PHE A 87 91.43 -66.85 14.53
CA PHE A 87 91.98 -67.98 13.80
C PHE A 87 91.01 -68.49 12.72
N ILE A 88 89.74 -68.71 13.06
CA ILE A 88 88.72 -69.18 12.08
C ILE A 88 88.45 -68.12 11.01
N ILE A 89 88.43 -66.83 11.38
CA ILE A 89 88.24 -65.71 10.44
C ILE A 89 89.41 -65.62 9.45
N LEU A 90 90.65 -65.66 9.94
CA LEU A 90 91.85 -65.64 9.09
C LEU A 90 91.90 -66.84 8.15
N LEU A 91 91.60 -68.04 8.67
CA LEU A 91 91.62 -69.28 7.90
C LEU A 91 90.53 -69.31 6.82
N TYR A 92 89.40 -68.65 7.06
CA TYR A 92 88.37 -68.44 6.05
C TYR A 92 88.75 -67.37 5.01
N GLN A 93 89.29 -66.22 5.44
CA GLN A 93 89.74 -65.16 4.53
C GLN A 93 90.84 -65.67 3.58
N GLU A 94 91.78 -66.45 4.09
CA GLU A 94 92.83 -67.06 3.27
C GLU A 94 92.24 -68.08 2.29
N ASN A 95 91.31 -68.95 2.72
CA ASN A 95 90.66 -69.95 1.84
C ASN A 95 89.75 -69.35 0.76
N TYR A 96 89.17 -68.15 0.99
CA TYR A 96 88.28 -67.52 0.02
C TYR A 96 89.02 -66.58 -0.95
N PHE A 97 90.12 -65.94 -0.52
CA PHE A 97 90.88 -64.99 -1.34
C PHE A 97 92.09 -65.62 -2.08
N SER A 98 92.60 -66.79 -1.69
CA SER A 98 93.76 -67.44 -2.33
C SER A 98 93.48 -68.19 -3.65
N LYS A 99 92.49 -67.72 -4.43
CA LYS A 99 92.43 -68.02 -5.87
C LYS A 99 93.00 -66.91 -6.76
N GLN A 100 93.54 -65.83 -6.20
CA GLN A 100 94.26 -64.80 -6.95
C GLN A 100 95.54 -64.32 -6.23
N SER A 101 96.68 -64.84 -6.72
CA SER A 101 98.07 -64.36 -6.59
C SER A 101 98.45 -63.48 -5.39
N VAL A 102 99.20 -64.02 -4.42
CA VAL A 102 100.13 -63.24 -3.59
C VAL A 102 101.39 -64.06 -3.32
N GLU A 103 102.55 -63.54 -3.73
CA GLU A 103 103.89 -64.13 -3.58
C GLU A 103 104.57 -63.80 -2.23
N ASP A 104 103.87 -63.25 -1.24
CA ASP A 104 104.45 -62.93 0.06
C ASP A 104 104.29 -64.07 1.08
N ARG A 105 105.40 -64.76 1.34
CA ARG A 105 105.56 -65.80 2.39
C ARG A 105 105.42 -65.28 3.84
N SER A 106 105.01 -64.04 4.02
CA SER A 106 104.99 -63.33 5.32
C SER A 106 103.81 -63.71 6.21
N ASP A 107 102.66 -64.06 5.62
CA ASP A 107 101.40 -64.27 6.36
C ASP A 107 101.21 -65.70 6.88
N LEU A 108 101.73 -66.71 6.15
CA LEU A 108 101.77 -68.11 6.62
C LEU A 108 102.61 -68.27 7.91
N MET A 109 103.66 -67.46 8.05
CA MET A 109 104.44 -67.36 9.30
C MET A 109 103.60 -66.77 10.44
N LEU A 110 102.71 -65.81 10.15
CA LEU A 110 101.84 -65.19 11.15
C LEU A 110 100.80 -66.20 11.68
N ILE A 111 100.20 -67.00 10.80
CA ILE A 111 99.22 -68.05 11.16
C ILE A 111 99.89 -69.16 11.96
N SER A 112 101.07 -69.62 11.55
CA SER A 112 101.86 -70.60 12.32
C SER A 112 102.23 -70.07 13.70
N ASN A 113 102.63 -68.80 13.81
CA ASN A 113 102.97 -68.15 15.07
C ASN A 113 101.73 -67.95 15.98
N MET A 114 100.54 -67.72 15.41
CA MET A 114 99.30 -67.66 16.18
C MET A 114 98.89 -69.04 16.71
N LEU A 115 99.04 -70.10 15.91
CA LEU A 115 98.83 -71.48 16.37
C LEU A 115 99.78 -71.87 17.49
N ASP A 116 101.04 -71.48 17.42
CA ASP A 116 102.01 -71.70 18.50
C ASP A 116 101.65 -70.91 19.77
N ARG A 117 101.12 -69.69 19.63
CA ARG A 117 100.59 -68.91 20.78
C ARG A 117 99.35 -69.53 21.40
N ILE A 118 98.42 -70.03 20.59
CA ILE A 118 97.20 -70.71 21.07
C ILE A 118 97.59 -72.02 21.78
N ASN A 119 98.48 -72.82 21.17
CA ASN A 119 99.03 -74.04 21.79
C ASN A 119 99.83 -73.75 23.06
N MET A 120 100.54 -72.61 23.16
CA MET A 120 101.19 -72.19 24.41
C MET A 120 100.18 -71.78 25.49
N PHE A 121 99.07 -71.14 25.12
CA PHE A 121 98.02 -70.78 26.07
C PHE A 121 97.29 -72.02 26.62
N GLU A 122 97.04 -73.02 25.77
CA GLU A 122 96.45 -74.31 26.17
C GLU A 122 97.38 -75.12 27.09
N ARG A 123 98.71 -75.01 26.94
CA ARG A 123 99.67 -75.64 27.88
C ARG A 123 99.63 -75.04 29.30
N SER A 124 99.06 -73.84 29.50
CA SER A 124 98.86 -73.24 30.83
C SER A 124 97.57 -73.69 31.53
N ARG A 125 96.60 -74.23 30.78
CA ARG A 125 95.40 -74.88 31.31
C ARG A 125 95.71 -76.35 31.53
N GLY A 126 96.28 -76.65 32.69
CA GLY A 126 96.73 -77.99 33.04
C GLY A 126 95.74 -79.09 32.67
N SER A 127 96.15 -79.96 31.74
CA SER A 127 95.79 -81.37 31.74
C SER A 127 96.88 -82.17 31.06
N SER A 128 97.41 -83.13 31.80
CA SER A 128 98.43 -84.08 31.39
C SER A 128 97.84 -85.15 30.48
N SER A 129 98.49 -85.43 29.35
CA SER A 129 98.98 -86.78 29.00
C SER A 129 99.34 -86.84 27.53
N MET A 130 100.62 -87.10 27.26
CA MET A 130 101.16 -87.38 25.93
C MET A 130 100.58 -88.68 25.35
N LYS A 131 100.28 -88.66 24.04
CA LYS A 131 100.85 -89.63 23.10
C LYS A 131 101.26 -88.89 21.82
N LYS A 132 102.55 -88.94 21.52
CA LYS A 132 103.17 -88.49 20.27
C LYS A 132 102.77 -89.44 19.15
N GLU A 133 102.32 -88.93 18.01
CA GLU A 133 102.44 -89.66 16.76
C GLU A 133 102.83 -88.73 15.59
N LYS A 134 104.01 -89.05 15.07
CA LYS A 134 104.66 -88.80 13.78
C LYS A 134 104.19 -87.66 12.89
N SER A 135 105.16 -86.76 12.66
CA SER A 135 105.35 -85.91 11.49
C SER A 135 105.17 -86.65 10.16
N PHE A 136 104.26 -86.14 9.33
CA PHE A 136 104.23 -86.37 7.89
C PHE A 136 104.38 -85.00 7.22
N LEU A 137 105.58 -84.73 6.70
CA LEU A 137 105.91 -83.51 5.97
C LEU A 137 105.55 -83.73 4.50
N GLY A 138 104.61 -82.94 3.98
CA GLY A 138 104.42 -82.78 2.54
C GLY A 138 102.96 -82.55 2.12
N ALA A 139 102.62 -81.31 1.79
CA ALA A 139 101.46 -80.86 1.01
C ALA A 139 100.03 -80.81 1.62
N ASP A 140 99.77 -81.29 2.84
CA ASP A 140 98.40 -81.30 3.42
C ASP A 140 98.20 -80.41 4.67
N ASN A 141 99.08 -79.42 4.92
CA ASN A 141 98.96 -78.57 6.12
C ASN A 141 97.65 -77.76 6.16
N TYR A 142 97.02 -77.47 5.02
CA TYR A 142 95.72 -76.79 4.96
C TYR A 142 94.57 -77.61 5.56
N GLU A 143 94.58 -78.93 5.34
CA GLU A 143 93.49 -79.82 5.79
C GLU A 143 93.52 -79.99 7.31
N MET A 144 94.71 -79.97 7.92
CA MET A 144 94.86 -80.03 9.38
C MET A 144 94.35 -78.75 10.07
N HIS A 145 94.60 -77.57 9.48
CA HIS A 145 94.09 -76.31 10.02
C HIS A 145 92.56 -76.20 9.89
N VAL A 146 91.99 -76.65 8.77
CA VAL A 146 90.54 -76.72 8.57
C VAL A 146 89.90 -77.74 9.53
N ALA A 147 90.49 -78.92 9.70
CA ALA A 147 90.02 -79.92 10.66
C ALA A 147 90.06 -79.38 12.11
N TYR A 148 91.10 -78.63 12.47
CA TYR A 148 91.22 -78.00 13.78
C TYR A 148 90.21 -76.87 13.98
N ALA A 149 89.95 -76.04 12.96
CA ALA A 149 88.89 -75.03 12.98
C ALA A 149 87.50 -75.67 13.14
N VAL A 150 87.23 -76.77 12.43
CA VAL A 150 86.00 -77.56 12.57
C VAL A 150 85.90 -78.12 13.98
N ASP A 151 86.98 -78.66 14.54
CA ASP A 151 87.00 -79.21 15.90
C ASP A 151 86.73 -78.13 16.97
N ILE A 152 87.30 -76.92 16.83
CA ILE A 152 87.00 -75.76 17.69
C ILE A 152 85.50 -75.41 17.64
N ILE A 153 84.93 -75.34 16.43
CA ILE A 153 83.51 -75.01 16.22
C ILE A 153 82.61 -76.07 16.87
N PHE A 154 82.89 -77.36 16.65
CA PHE A 154 82.06 -78.46 17.18
C PHE A 154 82.26 -78.74 18.68
N LYS A 155 83.41 -78.37 19.26
CA LYS A 155 83.62 -78.43 20.72
C LYS A 155 82.84 -77.35 21.48
N SER A 156 82.49 -76.25 20.82
CA SER A 156 81.68 -75.20 21.43
C SER A 156 80.19 -75.57 21.46
N LYS A 157 79.76 -76.12 22.60
CA LYS A 157 78.36 -76.54 22.84
C LYS A 157 77.28 -75.49 22.46
N PRO A 158 77.46 -74.18 22.75
CA PRO A 158 76.48 -73.14 22.41
C PRO A 158 76.32 -72.92 20.90
N LEU A 159 77.41 -73.12 20.14
CA LEU A 159 77.42 -72.92 18.70
C LEU A 159 76.72 -74.08 17.98
N VAL A 160 76.84 -75.30 18.50
CA VAL A 160 76.15 -76.48 17.98
C VAL A 160 74.63 -76.37 18.14
N GLU A 161 74.13 -75.82 19.26
CA GLU A 161 72.69 -75.54 19.46
C GLU A 161 72.20 -74.48 18.47
N TYR A 162 72.95 -73.41 18.25
CA TYR A 162 72.62 -72.41 17.23
C TYR A 162 72.57 -73.04 15.83
N MET A 163 73.50 -73.92 15.49
CA MET A 163 73.52 -74.63 14.20
C MET A 163 72.35 -75.61 14.01
N GLN A 164 71.75 -76.14 15.08
CA GLN A 164 70.54 -76.96 14.98
C GLN A 164 69.30 -76.12 14.63
N THR A 165 69.21 -74.88 15.10
CA THR A 165 68.10 -73.97 14.75
C THR A 165 68.12 -73.53 13.27
N VAL A 166 69.30 -73.52 12.63
CA VAL A 166 69.44 -73.20 11.20
C VAL A 166 69.14 -74.41 10.28
N LYS A 167 69.14 -75.64 10.83
CA LYS A 167 68.94 -76.90 10.07
C LYS A 167 67.48 -77.24 9.71
N GLU A 168 66.48 -76.59 10.29
CA GLU A 168 65.06 -76.90 10.02
C GLU A 168 64.60 -76.55 8.58
N LYS A 169 65.43 -75.88 7.76
CA LYS A 169 65.06 -75.46 6.40
C LYS A 169 65.57 -76.34 5.25
N HIS A 170 66.34 -77.41 5.52
CA HIS A 170 66.90 -78.26 4.45
C HIS A 170 66.68 -79.76 4.69
N VAL A 171 65.45 -80.14 5.02
CA VAL A 171 64.92 -81.48 4.74
C VAL A 171 64.15 -81.41 3.42
N ASP A 172 64.39 -82.35 2.51
CA ASP A 172 63.82 -82.35 1.17
C ASP A 172 62.28 -82.37 1.22
N SER A 173 61.64 -81.32 0.68
CA SER A 173 60.17 -81.05 0.74
C SER A 173 59.32 -82.21 0.20
N LEU A 174 59.88 -82.99 -0.73
CA LEU A 174 59.21 -84.15 -1.29
C LEU A 174 58.99 -85.27 -0.26
N VAL A 175 59.93 -85.45 0.67
CA VAL A 175 59.84 -86.53 1.66
C VAL A 175 58.87 -86.18 2.79
N THR A 176 58.83 -84.91 3.18
CA THR A 176 57.84 -84.41 4.15
C THR A 176 56.41 -84.50 3.58
N ASN A 177 56.22 -84.14 2.30
CA ASN A 177 54.91 -84.25 1.64
C ASN A 177 54.46 -85.72 1.50
N PHE A 178 55.39 -86.64 1.25
CA PHE A 178 55.08 -88.07 1.18
C PHE A 178 54.67 -88.65 2.53
N ILE A 179 55.36 -88.24 3.61
CA ILE A 179 54.98 -88.64 4.98
C ILE A 179 53.61 -88.05 5.34
N GLU A 180 53.34 -86.80 4.99
CA GLU A 180 52.03 -86.17 5.22
C GLU A 180 50.90 -86.86 4.43
N ALA A 181 51.16 -87.23 3.17
CA ALA A 181 50.21 -88.00 2.36
C ALA A 181 49.96 -89.40 2.95
N MET A 182 50.99 -90.06 3.49
CA MET A 182 50.85 -91.35 4.18
C MET A 182 50.06 -91.23 5.49
N LEU A 183 50.18 -90.11 6.21
CA LEU A 183 49.37 -89.83 7.40
C LEU A 183 47.91 -89.56 7.03
N LYS A 184 47.64 -88.78 5.97
CA LYS A 184 46.27 -88.58 5.46
C LYS A 184 45.66 -89.89 4.97
N LEU A 185 46.43 -90.74 4.29
CA LEU A 185 45.97 -92.06 3.86
C LEU A 185 45.63 -92.95 5.06
N ARG A 186 46.43 -92.89 6.14
CA ARG A 186 46.14 -93.59 7.40
C ARG A 186 44.83 -93.09 8.03
N GLU A 187 44.62 -91.78 8.10
CA GLU A 187 43.38 -91.21 8.63
C GLU A 187 42.15 -91.60 7.80
N ILE A 188 42.24 -91.51 6.48
CA ILE A 188 41.16 -91.91 5.56
C ILE A 188 40.88 -93.42 5.68
N ALA A 189 41.92 -94.25 5.76
CA ALA A 189 41.77 -95.68 5.95
C ALA A 189 41.12 -95.99 7.31
N ASP A 190 41.51 -95.28 8.37
CA ASP A 190 40.93 -95.41 9.70
C ASP A 190 39.45 -95.04 9.74
N ASP A 191 39.06 -93.94 9.09
CA ASP A 191 37.68 -93.50 9.01
C ASP A 191 36.86 -94.49 8.18
N ARG A 192 37.37 -94.94 7.03
CA ARG A 192 36.70 -95.93 6.18
C ARG A 192 36.55 -97.29 6.85
N LEU A 193 37.53 -97.73 7.63
CA LEU A 193 37.50 -98.99 8.35
C LEU A 193 36.61 -98.94 9.62
N ARG A 194 36.24 -97.74 10.10
CA ARG A 194 35.29 -97.54 11.20
C ARG A 194 33.82 -97.51 10.75
N ILE A 195 33.56 -97.39 9.44
CA ILE A 195 32.21 -97.24 8.90
C ILE A 195 31.68 -98.62 8.50
N SER A 196 30.53 -98.99 9.05
CA SER A 196 29.82 -100.20 8.63
C SER A 196 29.10 -100.00 7.30
N ALA A 197 28.98 -101.06 6.48
CA ALA A 197 28.28 -101.00 5.19
C ALA A 197 26.81 -100.53 5.31
N SER A 198 26.15 -100.79 6.44
CA SER A 198 24.78 -100.32 6.70
C SER A 198 24.71 -98.83 7.06
N GLU A 199 25.77 -98.27 7.63
CA GLU A 199 25.88 -96.83 7.93
C GLU A 199 26.20 -96.03 6.68
N GLU A 200 27.02 -96.59 5.76
CA GLU A 200 27.33 -95.96 4.47
C GLU A 200 26.07 -95.82 3.59
N ILE A 201 25.23 -96.86 3.54
CA ILE A 201 23.95 -96.80 2.79
C ILE A 201 22.99 -95.75 3.38
N LYS A 202 22.93 -95.61 4.71
CA LYS A 202 22.12 -94.56 5.35
C LYS A 202 22.65 -93.18 5.01
N ARG A 203 23.98 -92.96 5.12
CA ARG A 203 24.63 -91.71 4.73
C ARG A 203 24.36 -91.36 3.27
N GLU A 204 24.43 -92.34 2.37
CA GLU A 204 24.14 -92.13 0.96
C GLU A 204 22.67 -91.77 0.70
N ASN A 205 21.74 -92.41 1.42
CA ASN A 205 20.32 -92.07 1.34
C ASN A 205 20.05 -90.65 1.88
N ASP A 206 20.64 -90.29 3.03
CA ASP A 206 20.54 -88.96 3.62
C ASP A 206 21.13 -87.89 2.69
N LEU A 207 22.24 -88.19 2.01
CA LEU A 207 22.83 -87.34 0.98
C LEU A 207 21.89 -87.18 -0.23
N LYS A 208 21.21 -88.25 -0.67
CA LYS A 208 20.24 -88.17 -1.77
C LYS A 208 19.00 -87.34 -1.39
N THR A 209 18.48 -87.48 -0.17
CA THR A 209 17.38 -86.62 0.31
C THR A 209 17.82 -85.18 0.48
N ALA A 210 19.01 -84.93 1.03
CA ALA A 210 19.58 -83.59 1.14
C ALA A 210 19.80 -82.96 -0.24
N TYR A 211 20.30 -83.73 -1.22
CA TYR A 211 20.48 -83.27 -2.60
C TYR A 211 19.15 -82.93 -3.27
N ARG A 212 18.14 -83.79 -3.15
CA ARG A 212 16.79 -83.51 -3.66
C ARG A 212 16.18 -82.28 -2.98
N SER A 213 16.34 -82.15 -1.66
CA SER A 213 15.87 -80.98 -0.93
C SER A 213 16.61 -79.71 -1.35
N SER A 214 17.93 -79.78 -1.58
CA SER A 214 18.74 -78.67 -2.08
C SER A 214 18.32 -78.26 -3.48
N MET A 215 17.96 -79.22 -4.33
CA MET A 215 17.47 -78.97 -5.68
C MET A 215 16.10 -78.28 -5.64
N MET A 216 15.15 -78.77 -4.82
CA MET A 216 13.85 -78.12 -4.62
C MET A 216 13.99 -76.72 -4.01
N LEU A 217 14.92 -76.54 -3.08
CA LEU A 217 15.23 -75.21 -2.52
C LEU A 217 15.83 -74.27 -3.58
N SER A 218 16.70 -74.78 -4.45
CA SER A 218 17.25 -74.01 -5.56
C SER A 218 16.16 -73.59 -6.54
N ASP A 219 15.25 -74.49 -6.91
CA ASP A 219 14.12 -74.19 -7.79
C ASP A 219 13.19 -73.15 -7.15
N ASN A 220 12.90 -73.28 -5.84
CA ASN A 220 12.12 -72.30 -5.10
C ASN A 220 12.81 -70.93 -5.02
N ILE A 221 14.14 -70.89 -4.85
CA ILE A 221 14.91 -69.65 -4.86
C ILE A 221 14.79 -68.98 -6.24
N GLN A 222 14.94 -69.74 -7.33
CA GLN A 222 14.77 -69.21 -8.68
C GLN A 222 13.35 -68.69 -8.93
N GLU A 223 12.33 -69.39 -8.45
CA GLU A 223 10.95 -68.92 -8.57
C GLU A 223 10.72 -67.62 -7.78
N LEU A 224 11.22 -67.53 -6.55
CA LEU A 224 11.14 -66.32 -5.73
C LEU A 224 11.93 -65.15 -6.34
N GLU A 225 13.10 -65.40 -6.91
CA GLU A 225 13.89 -64.41 -7.65
C GLU A 225 13.12 -63.90 -8.87
N ALA A 226 12.49 -64.79 -9.64
CA ALA A 226 11.65 -64.41 -10.78
C ALA A 226 10.43 -63.59 -10.35
N GLN A 227 9.78 -63.95 -9.24
CA GLN A 227 8.66 -63.18 -8.68
C GLN A 227 9.12 -61.80 -8.20
N LEU A 228 10.27 -61.70 -7.53
CA LEU A 228 10.87 -60.43 -7.11
C LEU A 228 11.19 -59.53 -8.31
N GLU A 229 11.76 -60.10 -9.36
CA GLU A 229 12.10 -59.34 -10.57
C GLU A 229 10.83 -58.85 -11.28
N LYS A 230 9.79 -59.69 -11.36
CA LYS A 230 8.48 -59.28 -11.89
C LYS A 230 7.88 -58.14 -11.07
N GLN A 231 7.91 -58.22 -9.74
CA GLN A 231 7.42 -57.14 -8.87
C GLN A 231 8.23 -55.86 -9.02
N ARG A 232 9.57 -55.95 -9.15
CA ARG A 232 10.44 -54.79 -9.42
C ARG A 232 10.09 -54.12 -10.74
N GLN A 233 9.83 -54.89 -11.78
CA GLN A 233 9.42 -54.35 -13.08
C GLN A 233 8.03 -53.71 -13.04
N GLU A 234 7.08 -54.31 -12.33
CA GLU A 234 5.74 -53.73 -12.14
C GLU A 234 5.82 -52.42 -11.35
N LEU A 235 6.61 -52.39 -10.26
CA LEU A 235 6.87 -51.18 -9.48
C LEU A 235 7.58 -50.11 -10.30
N GLY A 236 8.55 -50.47 -11.14
CA GLY A 236 9.22 -49.55 -12.05
C GLY A 236 8.25 -48.90 -13.03
N LYS A 237 7.37 -49.69 -13.66
CA LYS A 237 6.32 -49.16 -14.56
C LYS A 237 5.35 -48.24 -13.85
N GLU A 238 4.94 -48.57 -12.62
CA GLU A 238 4.07 -47.70 -11.81
C GLU A 238 4.79 -46.40 -11.40
N TYR A 239 6.08 -46.47 -11.09
CA TYR A 239 6.90 -45.30 -10.83
C TYR A 239 6.98 -44.39 -12.05
N ASP A 240 7.31 -44.92 -13.23
CA ASP A 240 7.40 -44.14 -14.47
C ASP A 240 6.06 -43.49 -14.85
N ARG A 241 4.94 -44.21 -14.64
CA ARG A 241 3.58 -43.65 -14.83
C ARG A 241 3.32 -42.48 -13.90
N LYS A 242 3.64 -42.62 -12.61
CA LYS A 242 3.44 -41.55 -11.62
C LYS A 242 4.37 -40.37 -11.91
N GLN A 243 5.60 -40.64 -12.32
CA GLN A 243 6.57 -39.61 -12.71
C GLN A 243 6.06 -38.81 -13.92
N ALA A 244 5.54 -39.46 -14.95
CA ALA A 244 4.95 -38.78 -16.11
C ALA A 244 3.73 -37.91 -15.73
N ILE A 245 2.89 -38.37 -14.79
CA ILE A 245 1.77 -37.59 -14.28
C ILE A 245 2.26 -36.36 -13.49
N LEU A 246 3.31 -36.52 -12.67
CA LEU A 246 3.90 -35.40 -11.93
C LEU A 246 4.45 -34.33 -12.88
N GLU A 247 5.14 -34.75 -13.95
CA GLU A 247 5.66 -33.83 -14.97
C GLU A 247 4.54 -33.07 -15.70
N ASP A 248 3.47 -33.75 -16.13
CA ASP A 248 2.30 -33.11 -16.74
C ASP A 248 1.58 -32.14 -15.78
N LEU A 249 1.49 -32.49 -14.49
CA LEU A 249 0.93 -31.60 -13.47
C LEU A 249 1.81 -30.38 -13.21
N ASP A 250 3.13 -30.54 -13.18
CA ASP A 250 4.08 -29.43 -13.03
C ASP A 250 4.00 -28.46 -14.22
N GLU A 251 3.92 -28.98 -15.45
CA GLU A 251 3.71 -28.17 -16.66
C GLU A 251 2.40 -27.37 -16.59
N LYS A 252 1.30 -28.00 -16.16
CA LYS A 252 0.00 -27.33 -15.97
C LYS A 252 0.07 -26.25 -14.90
N ILE A 253 0.79 -26.49 -13.79
CA ILE A 253 0.97 -25.49 -12.73
C ILE A 253 1.74 -24.28 -13.27
N VAL A 254 2.81 -24.50 -14.05
CA VAL A 254 3.58 -23.41 -14.65
C VAL A 254 2.72 -22.62 -15.65
N ALA A 255 2.01 -23.30 -16.54
CA ALA A 255 1.12 -22.66 -17.52
C ALA A 255 0.00 -21.84 -16.85
N LEU A 256 -0.62 -22.36 -15.78
CA LEU A 256 -1.63 -21.63 -15.02
C LEU A 256 -1.05 -20.42 -14.29
N LYS A 257 0.15 -20.53 -13.71
CA LYS A 257 0.84 -19.40 -13.06
C LYS A 257 1.16 -18.29 -14.05
N ASP A 258 1.64 -18.63 -15.24
CA ASP A 258 2.00 -17.64 -16.24
C ASP A 258 0.75 -16.97 -16.84
N LYS A 259 -0.31 -17.74 -17.08
CA LYS A 259 -1.61 -17.18 -17.47
C LYS A 259 -2.15 -16.23 -16.40
N ALA A 260 -2.16 -16.65 -15.13
CA ALA A 260 -2.63 -15.80 -14.03
C ALA A 260 -1.82 -14.50 -13.91
N LYS A 261 -0.49 -14.55 -14.08
CA LYS A 261 0.35 -13.35 -14.11
C LYS A 261 0.01 -12.43 -15.28
N GLN A 262 -0.22 -12.98 -16.48
CA GLN A 262 -0.63 -12.20 -17.64
C GLN A 262 -1.99 -11.54 -17.42
N ASP A 263 -2.97 -12.29 -16.93
CA ASP A 263 -4.31 -11.78 -16.63
C ASP A 263 -4.26 -10.67 -15.56
N ILE A 264 -3.48 -10.86 -14.49
CA ILE A 264 -3.29 -9.84 -13.44
C ILE A 264 -2.65 -8.58 -14.02
N ASN A 265 -1.57 -8.72 -14.80
CA ASN A 265 -0.89 -7.56 -15.40
C ASN A 265 -1.79 -6.82 -16.39
N GLN A 266 -2.62 -7.54 -17.14
CA GLN A 266 -3.58 -6.95 -18.06
C GLN A 266 -4.67 -6.19 -17.32
N ILE A 267 -5.22 -6.75 -16.24
CA ILE A 267 -6.21 -6.07 -15.38
C ILE A 267 -5.61 -4.80 -14.76
N ILE A 268 -4.37 -4.86 -14.27
CA ILE A 268 -3.67 -3.69 -13.71
C ILE A 268 -3.53 -2.61 -14.78
N TYR A 269 -3.05 -2.96 -15.97
CA TYR A 269 -2.86 -2.02 -17.07
C TYR A 269 -4.18 -1.38 -17.52
N ASP A 270 -5.22 -2.19 -17.73
CA ASP A 270 -6.54 -1.70 -18.14
C ASP A 270 -7.17 -0.80 -17.05
N SER A 271 -6.98 -1.17 -15.77
CA SER A 271 -7.41 -0.35 -14.63
C SER A 271 -6.67 0.98 -14.56
N GLU A 272 -5.35 1.00 -14.76
CA GLU A 272 -4.56 2.22 -14.75
C GLU A 272 -4.96 3.18 -15.87
N ILE A 273 -5.21 2.66 -17.08
CA ILE A 273 -5.73 3.46 -18.20
C ILE A 273 -7.08 4.07 -17.85
N LEU A 274 -8.00 3.27 -17.30
CA LEU A 274 -9.33 3.74 -16.95
C LEU A 274 -9.25 4.80 -15.85
N MET A 275 -8.46 4.56 -14.80
CA MET A 275 -8.23 5.52 -13.72
C MET A 275 -7.63 6.83 -14.24
N MET A 276 -6.67 6.78 -15.16
CA MET A 276 -6.08 7.98 -15.74
C MET A 276 -7.11 8.76 -16.57
N LYS A 277 -7.95 8.06 -17.33
CA LYS A 277 -9.02 8.68 -18.12
C LYS A 277 -10.06 9.36 -17.22
N ASP A 278 -10.48 8.68 -16.16
CA ASP A 278 -11.45 9.23 -15.20
C ASP A 278 -10.86 10.40 -14.42
N TYR A 279 -9.57 10.32 -14.06
CA TYR A 279 -8.84 11.43 -13.43
C TYR A 279 -8.77 12.66 -14.34
N ASN A 280 -8.41 12.49 -15.61
CA ASN A 280 -8.35 13.58 -16.57
C ASN A 280 -9.72 14.21 -16.78
N LYS A 281 -10.76 13.39 -16.97
CA LYS A 281 -12.14 13.86 -17.10
C LYS A 281 -12.60 14.61 -15.85
N SER A 282 -12.29 14.11 -14.65
CA SER A 282 -12.62 14.81 -13.41
C SER A 282 -11.86 16.12 -13.28
N THR A 283 -10.63 16.18 -13.76
CA THR A 283 -9.81 17.41 -13.73
C THR A 283 -10.38 18.45 -14.68
N GLU A 284 -10.78 18.06 -15.89
CA GLU A 284 -11.45 18.93 -16.86
C GLU A 284 -12.74 19.51 -16.29
N VAL A 285 -13.61 18.66 -15.73
CA VAL A 285 -14.87 19.11 -15.10
C VAL A 285 -14.61 20.05 -13.93
N GLN A 286 -13.58 19.82 -13.12
CA GLN A 286 -13.21 20.73 -12.03
C GLN A 286 -12.74 22.09 -12.55
N GLN A 287 -12.00 22.12 -13.67
CA GLN A 287 -11.57 23.36 -14.30
C GLN A 287 -12.77 24.12 -14.87
N GLU A 288 -13.65 23.45 -15.61
CA GLU A 288 -14.88 24.04 -16.17
C GLU A 288 -15.75 24.63 -15.06
N LEU A 289 -16.00 23.88 -13.98
CA LEU A 289 -16.82 24.35 -12.86
C LEU A 289 -16.18 25.51 -12.11
N ALA A 290 -14.84 25.54 -12.01
CA ALA A 290 -14.11 26.64 -11.41
C ALA A 290 -14.15 27.91 -12.28
N GLU A 291 -14.15 27.77 -13.61
CA GLU A 291 -14.34 28.88 -14.54
C GLU A 291 -15.78 29.40 -14.48
N GLU A 292 -16.79 28.52 -14.48
CA GLU A 292 -18.20 28.92 -14.32
C GLU A 292 -18.44 29.64 -12.98
N ALA A 293 -17.82 29.17 -11.89
CA ALA A 293 -17.90 29.85 -10.60
C ALA A 293 -17.27 31.25 -10.63
N LYS A 294 -16.17 31.44 -11.36
CA LYS A 294 -15.54 32.77 -11.54
C LYS A 294 -16.41 33.67 -12.41
N ASP A 295 -16.98 33.15 -13.48
CA ASP A 295 -17.83 33.93 -14.38
C ASP A 295 -19.12 34.36 -13.69
N THR A 296 -19.75 33.47 -12.93
CA THR A 296 -20.97 33.78 -12.17
C THR A 296 -20.72 34.78 -11.04
N THR A 297 -19.59 34.68 -10.33
CA THR A 297 -19.20 35.69 -9.33
C THR A 297 -18.93 37.05 -9.97
N HIS A 298 -18.23 37.08 -11.11
CA HIS A 298 -18.02 38.32 -11.84
C HIS A 298 -19.33 38.96 -12.33
N GLN A 299 -20.25 38.16 -12.88
CA GLN A 299 -21.58 38.63 -13.31
C GLN A 299 -22.38 39.20 -12.13
N TYR A 300 -22.31 38.53 -10.97
CA TYR A 300 -22.95 39.01 -9.76
C TYR A 300 -22.39 40.36 -9.31
N ASP A 301 -21.05 40.51 -9.28
CA ASP A 301 -20.40 41.76 -8.87
C ASP A 301 -20.77 42.92 -9.80
N VAL A 302 -20.77 42.70 -11.12
CA VAL A 302 -21.20 43.71 -12.10
C VAL A 302 -22.66 44.12 -11.90
N LEU A 303 -23.56 43.15 -11.67
CA LEU A 303 -24.97 43.42 -11.43
C LEU A 303 -25.17 44.17 -10.10
N LEU A 304 -24.40 43.82 -9.07
CA LEU A 304 -24.42 44.50 -7.78
C LEU A 304 -23.99 45.97 -7.93
N GLU A 305 -22.91 46.24 -8.67
CA GLU A 305 -22.45 47.61 -8.94
C GLU A 305 -23.50 48.43 -9.70
N ASP A 306 -24.14 47.87 -10.73
CA ASP A 306 -25.22 48.53 -11.47
C ASP A 306 -26.42 48.84 -10.57
N HIS A 307 -26.84 47.89 -9.73
CA HIS A 307 -27.93 48.11 -8.78
C HIS A 307 -27.59 49.19 -7.74
N LEU A 308 -26.38 49.18 -7.19
CA LEU A 308 -25.93 50.21 -6.26
C LEU A 308 -25.87 51.60 -6.91
N ALA A 309 -25.42 51.67 -8.17
CA ALA A 309 -25.42 52.91 -8.93
C ALA A 309 -26.85 53.42 -9.16
N LYS A 310 -27.75 52.57 -9.63
CA LYS A 310 -29.17 52.88 -9.83
C LYS A 310 -29.83 53.34 -8.52
N GLU A 311 -29.61 52.62 -7.42
CA GLU A 311 -30.12 52.99 -6.11
C GLU A 311 -29.63 54.38 -5.69
N LYS A 312 -28.34 54.67 -5.84
CA LYS A 312 -27.75 55.99 -5.52
C LYS A 312 -28.39 57.10 -6.34
N THR A 313 -28.64 56.87 -7.65
CA THR A 313 -29.32 57.86 -8.49
C THR A 313 -30.77 58.10 -8.05
N LEU A 314 -31.50 57.04 -7.69
CA LEU A 314 -32.88 57.13 -7.20
C LEU A 314 -32.94 57.86 -5.85
N ARG A 315 -32.02 57.56 -4.92
CA ARG A 315 -31.91 58.30 -3.65
C ARG A 315 -31.66 59.79 -3.88
N ALA A 316 -30.79 60.14 -4.83
CA ALA A 316 -30.52 61.55 -5.18
C ALA A 316 -31.75 62.24 -5.81
N LYS A 317 -32.48 61.55 -6.71
CA LYS A 317 -33.74 62.04 -7.28
C LYS A 317 -34.79 62.27 -6.18
N ARG A 318 -34.97 61.28 -5.29
CA ARG A 318 -35.89 61.37 -4.15
C ARG A 318 -35.56 62.56 -3.26
N PHE A 319 -34.30 62.72 -2.86
CA PHE A 319 -33.84 63.84 -2.04
C PHE A 319 -34.09 65.19 -2.71
N LYS A 320 -33.89 65.30 -4.04
CA LYS A 320 -34.18 66.53 -4.79
C LYS A 320 -35.67 66.86 -4.76
N VAL A 321 -36.54 65.87 -4.98
CA VAL A 321 -38.00 66.05 -4.94
C VAL A 321 -38.47 66.39 -3.53
N GLU A 322 -37.98 65.70 -2.50
CA GLU A 322 -38.27 66.00 -1.08
C GLU A 322 -37.85 67.44 -0.72
N THR A 323 -36.67 67.88 -1.17
CA THR A 323 -36.18 69.25 -0.94
C THR A 323 -37.04 70.28 -1.66
N GLN A 324 -37.46 69.98 -2.90
CA GLN A 324 -38.40 70.83 -3.63
C GLN A 324 -39.73 70.91 -2.88
N LEU A 325 -40.35 69.78 -2.54
CA LEU A 325 -41.61 69.74 -1.80
C LEU A 325 -41.53 70.55 -0.49
N ALA A 326 -40.45 70.37 0.30
CA ALA A 326 -40.22 71.15 1.51
C ALA A 326 -40.14 72.66 1.24
N SER A 327 -39.50 73.08 0.14
CA SER A 327 -39.47 74.48 -0.29
C SER A 327 -40.86 74.99 -0.69
N TRP A 328 -41.69 74.18 -1.37
CA TRP A 328 -43.04 74.57 -1.76
C TRP A 328 -43.97 74.68 -0.55
N VAL A 329 -43.87 73.76 0.41
CA VAL A 329 -44.59 73.83 1.69
C VAL A 329 -44.21 75.11 2.45
N ALA A 330 -42.91 75.39 2.60
CA ALA A 330 -42.47 76.61 3.28
C ALA A 330 -42.96 77.90 2.60
N LYS A 331 -42.99 77.94 1.26
CA LYS A 331 -43.57 79.07 0.52
C LYS A 331 -45.07 79.18 0.74
N TYR A 332 -45.80 78.08 0.70
CA TYR A 332 -47.23 78.06 0.94
C TYR A 332 -47.57 78.53 2.37
N ASP A 333 -46.83 78.04 3.37
CA ASP A 333 -47.01 78.46 4.77
C ASP A 333 -46.71 79.95 4.95
N GLN A 334 -45.69 80.47 4.26
CA GLN A 334 -45.38 81.91 4.24
C GLN A 334 -46.50 82.71 3.57
N ASP A 335 -46.90 82.35 2.36
CA ASP A 335 -47.95 83.04 1.61
C ASP A 335 -49.29 83.02 2.36
N LEU A 336 -49.63 81.89 3.00
CA LEU A 336 -50.82 81.78 3.85
C LEU A 336 -50.72 82.70 5.08
N GLY A 337 -49.55 82.76 5.72
CA GLY A 337 -49.28 83.68 6.82
C GLY A 337 -49.41 85.15 6.41
N ASP A 338 -48.85 85.52 5.25
CA ASP A 338 -48.93 86.87 4.69
C ASP A 338 -50.38 87.23 4.34
N LYS A 339 -51.13 86.31 3.72
CA LYS A 339 -52.57 86.51 3.40
C LYS A 339 -53.44 86.61 4.63
N GLN A 340 -53.16 85.82 5.67
CA GLN A 340 -53.85 85.90 6.95
C GLN A 340 -53.58 87.26 7.61
N ALA A 341 -52.33 87.75 7.59
CA ALA A 341 -51.98 89.06 8.12
C ALA A 341 -52.66 90.21 7.34
N GLU A 342 -52.71 90.11 6.00
CA GLU A 342 -53.46 91.05 5.15
C GLU A 342 -54.96 91.04 5.47
N PHE A 343 -55.56 89.85 5.60
CA PHE A 343 -56.98 89.70 5.95
C PHE A 343 -57.29 90.33 7.31
N GLU A 344 -56.50 90.04 8.34
CA GLU A 344 -56.68 90.62 9.67
C GLU A 344 -56.49 92.14 9.67
N ALA A 345 -55.58 92.68 8.85
CA ALA A 345 -55.41 94.12 8.70
C ALA A 345 -56.64 94.76 8.03
N LEU A 346 -57.17 94.14 6.97
CA LEU A 346 -58.33 94.64 6.25
C LEU A 346 -59.61 94.52 7.08
N GLU A 347 -59.76 93.44 7.85
CA GLU A 347 -60.87 93.24 8.78
C GLU A 347 -60.84 94.30 9.89
N LYS A 348 -59.66 94.63 10.43
CA LYS A 348 -59.51 95.75 11.37
C LYS A 348 -59.95 97.07 10.76
N THR A 349 -59.49 97.40 9.55
CA THR A 349 -59.88 98.65 8.88
C THR A 349 -61.38 98.68 8.56
N TYR A 350 -61.95 97.56 8.11
CA TYR A 350 -63.37 97.45 7.83
C TYR A 350 -64.21 97.66 9.09
N ASN A 351 -63.82 97.04 10.21
CA ASN A 351 -64.52 97.23 11.47
C ASN A 351 -64.45 98.67 11.96
N THR A 352 -63.29 99.34 11.84
CA THR A 352 -63.18 100.77 12.19
C THR A 352 -64.01 101.67 11.27
N GLU A 353 -64.00 101.42 9.96
CA GLU A 353 -64.79 102.19 9.00
C GLU A 353 -66.29 101.96 9.20
N LYS A 354 -66.69 100.74 9.59
CA LYS A 354 -68.06 100.40 9.93
C LYS A 354 -68.52 101.13 11.20
N GLU A 355 -67.68 101.15 12.25
CA GLU A 355 -67.95 101.92 13.47
C GLU A 355 -68.09 103.42 13.14
N ASP A 356 -67.19 103.98 12.33
CA ASP A 356 -67.26 105.38 11.88
C ASP A 356 -68.52 105.67 11.05
N PHE A 357 -68.92 104.74 10.18
CA PHE A 357 -70.13 104.84 9.38
C PHE A 357 -71.39 104.80 10.26
N GLU A 358 -71.45 103.90 11.23
CA GLU A 358 -72.56 103.81 12.19
C GLU A 358 -72.70 105.10 13.00
N LEU A 359 -71.59 105.67 13.49
CA LEU A 359 -71.57 106.97 14.18
C LEU A 359 -71.99 108.14 13.28
N LEU A 360 -71.58 108.13 12.00
CA LEU A 360 -71.95 109.18 11.05
C LEU A 360 -73.43 109.08 10.66
N GLN A 361 -73.96 107.86 10.50
CA GLN A 361 -75.36 107.59 10.24
C GLN A 361 -76.23 108.08 11.41
N GLU A 362 -75.84 107.79 12.66
CA GLU A 362 -76.53 108.29 13.86
C GLU A 362 -76.62 109.83 13.85
N LYS A 363 -75.51 110.53 13.55
CA LYS A 363 -75.50 111.99 13.42
C LYS A 363 -76.35 112.50 12.26
N PHE A 364 -76.39 111.78 11.14
CA PHE A 364 -77.23 112.14 9.99
C PHE A 364 -78.71 112.01 10.33
N ASP A 365 -79.08 110.93 11.02
CA ASP A 365 -80.45 110.69 11.47
C ASP A 365 -80.88 111.80 12.44
N GLU A 366 -80.03 112.20 13.40
CA GLU A 366 -80.24 113.36 14.29
C GLU A 366 -80.44 114.66 13.50
N GLN A 367 -79.57 114.94 12.52
CA GLN A 367 -79.68 116.15 11.68
C GLN A 367 -80.92 116.15 10.79
N GLU A 368 -81.34 114.99 10.29
CA GLU A 368 -82.56 114.86 9.48
C GLU A 368 -83.79 115.16 10.33
N GLU A 369 -83.85 114.68 11.58
CA GLU A 369 -84.90 115.05 12.52
C GLU A 369 -84.95 116.57 12.75
N GLU A 370 -83.80 117.21 13.03
CA GLU A 370 -83.73 118.67 13.20
C GLU A 370 -84.14 119.44 11.92
N TYR A 371 -83.69 118.97 10.76
CA TYR A 371 -84.03 119.59 9.47
C TYR A 371 -85.53 119.51 9.18
N VAL A 372 -86.17 118.36 9.44
CA VAL A 372 -87.61 118.19 9.27
C VAL A 372 -88.38 119.17 10.17
N VAL A 373 -87.94 119.35 11.41
CA VAL A 373 -88.53 120.33 12.35
C VAL A 373 -88.38 121.76 11.83
N LEU A 374 -87.17 122.17 11.44
CA LEU A 374 -86.90 123.51 10.91
C LEU A 374 -87.65 123.81 9.62
N MET A 375 -87.78 122.82 8.73
CA MET A 375 -88.53 122.96 7.49
C MET A 375 -90.02 123.11 7.74
N ALA A 376 -90.58 122.34 8.70
CA ALA A 376 -91.95 122.51 9.13
C ALA A 376 -92.20 123.91 9.74
N GLU A 377 -91.26 124.42 10.54
CA GLU A 377 -91.32 125.78 11.10
C GLU A 377 -91.25 126.86 9.99
N LYS A 378 -90.34 126.71 9.03
CA LYS A 378 -90.23 127.60 7.87
C LYS A 378 -91.50 127.58 7.02
N GLU A 379 -92.08 126.42 6.76
CA GLU A 379 -93.34 126.30 6.03
C GLU A 379 -94.49 127.00 6.78
N ALA A 380 -94.56 126.84 8.11
CA ALA A 380 -95.54 127.52 8.95
C ALA A 380 -95.39 129.05 8.89
N GLU A 381 -94.16 129.57 8.98
CA GLU A 381 -93.88 131.01 8.91
C GLU A 381 -94.14 131.58 7.50
N GLU A 382 -93.78 130.86 6.44
CA GLU A 382 -94.12 131.24 5.07
C GLU A 382 -95.63 131.29 4.85
N MET A 383 -96.37 130.33 5.41
CA MET A 383 -97.84 130.33 5.39
C MET A 383 -98.39 131.55 6.14
N ARG A 384 -97.86 131.86 7.32
CA ARG A 384 -98.22 133.07 8.09
C ARG A 384 -98.00 134.35 7.29
N ILE A 385 -96.85 134.50 6.64
CA ILE A 385 -96.53 135.66 5.79
C ILE A 385 -97.46 135.74 4.56
N LYS A 386 -97.77 134.60 3.92
CA LYS A 386 -98.71 134.54 2.78
C LYS A 386 -100.12 134.96 3.21
N GLU A 387 -100.57 134.53 4.38
CA GLU A 387 -101.86 134.91 4.97
C GLU A 387 -101.91 136.40 5.30
N GLU A 388 -100.89 136.96 5.94
CA GLU A 388 -100.79 138.40 6.20
C GLU A 388 -100.83 139.23 4.91
N LYS A 389 -100.05 138.83 3.88
CA LYS A 389 -100.06 139.49 2.57
C LYS A 389 -101.43 139.38 1.90
N ALA A 390 -102.10 138.23 2.00
CA ALA A 390 -103.46 138.04 1.49
C ALA A 390 -104.47 138.95 2.22
N TRP A 391 -104.31 139.11 3.53
CA TRP A 391 -105.16 139.95 4.37
C TRP A 391 -104.98 141.45 4.05
N ILE A 392 -103.74 141.91 3.91
CA ILE A 392 -103.40 143.27 3.46
C ILE A 392 -103.94 143.51 2.03
N PHE A 393 -103.82 142.53 1.13
CA PHE A 393 -104.39 142.62 -0.21
C PHE A 393 -105.92 142.74 -0.18
N LEU A 394 -106.59 141.99 0.69
CA LEU A 394 -108.03 142.05 0.88
C LEU A 394 -108.47 143.43 1.42
N GLN A 395 -107.77 143.96 2.42
CA GLN A 395 -107.99 145.32 2.93
C GLN A 395 -107.82 146.37 1.83
N ASN A 396 -106.72 146.32 1.08
CA ASN A 396 -106.45 147.24 -0.02
C ASN A 396 -107.51 147.15 -1.13
N ARG A 397 -108.01 145.94 -1.43
CA ARG A 397 -109.08 145.73 -2.41
C ARG A 397 -110.40 146.32 -1.93
N SER A 398 -110.73 146.16 -0.65
CA SER A 398 -111.90 146.77 -0.01
C SER A 398 -111.80 148.29 -0.02
N ALA A 399 -110.65 148.85 0.36
CA ALA A 399 -110.39 150.28 0.32
C ALA A 399 -110.52 150.85 -1.11
N ARG A 400 -109.95 150.18 -2.13
CA ARG A 400 -110.14 150.58 -3.55
C ARG A 400 -111.60 150.54 -3.97
N ARG A 401 -112.37 149.54 -3.53
CA ARG A 401 -113.80 149.44 -3.86
C ARG A 401 -114.55 150.65 -3.29
N ILE A 402 -114.33 151.00 -2.02
CA ILE A 402 -114.90 152.20 -1.38
C ILE A 402 -114.50 153.47 -2.14
N GLN A 403 -113.21 153.65 -2.43
CA GLN A 403 -112.71 154.81 -3.18
C GLN A 403 -113.33 154.91 -4.58
N ARG A 404 -113.59 153.79 -5.25
CA ARG A 404 -114.21 153.75 -6.58
C ARG A 404 -115.68 154.19 -6.54
N TYR A 405 -116.45 153.70 -5.57
CA TYR A 405 -117.83 154.15 -5.35
C TYR A 405 -117.88 155.65 -5.01
N TRP A 406 -116.95 156.14 -4.20
CA TRP A 406 -116.83 157.57 -3.88
C TRP A 406 -116.49 158.44 -5.11
N ARG A 407 -115.52 158.02 -5.94
CA ARG A 407 -115.18 158.72 -7.19
C ARG A 407 -116.34 158.72 -8.19
N ALA A 408 -117.06 157.60 -8.31
CA ALA A 408 -118.25 157.51 -9.17
C ALA A 408 -119.39 158.43 -8.70
N TYR A 409 -119.60 158.54 -7.38
CA TYR A 409 -120.52 159.51 -6.78
C TYR A 409 -120.11 160.96 -7.13
N ARG A 410 -118.83 161.30 -6.99
CA ARG A 410 -118.29 162.64 -7.35
C ARG A 410 -118.47 162.96 -8.85
N ALA A 411 -118.20 162.01 -9.74
CA ALA A 411 -118.31 162.18 -11.19
C ALA A 411 -119.76 162.45 -11.65
N ARG A 412 -120.75 161.78 -11.03
CA ARG A 412 -122.18 162.04 -11.32
C ARG A 412 -122.63 163.42 -10.86
N LYS A 413 -121.97 164.02 -9.87
CA LYS A 413 -122.28 165.38 -9.36
C LYS A 413 -121.74 166.50 -10.27
N LEU A 414 -120.59 166.30 -10.94
CA LEU A 414 -119.92 167.30 -11.79
C LEU A 414 -120.49 167.41 -13.23
N ALA A 415 -121.16 166.37 -13.74
CA ALA A 415 -121.67 166.34 -15.12
C ALA A 415 -122.90 167.26 -15.40
N LYS A 416 -123.45 167.96 -14.40
CA LYS A 416 -124.63 168.84 -14.54
C LYS A 416 -124.33 170.30 -14.96
N LYS A 417 -123.07 170.73 -15.18
CA LYS A 417 -122.75 172.18 -15.26
C LYS A 417 -121.93 172.74 -16.45
N LYS A 418 -121.64 172.02 -17.54
CA LYS A 418 -121.02 172.64 -18.73
C LYS A 418 -121.55 172.07 -20.05
N GLY A 419 -122.16 172.94 -20.85
CA GLY A 419 -122.61 172.67 -22.22
C GLY A 419 -121.64 173.15 -23.31
N ARG A 420 -121.85 172.57 -24.50
CA ARG A 420 -121.60 173.07 -25.88
C ARG A 420 -120.15 173.37 -26.34
N LYS A 421 -119.51 172.41 -27.04
CA LYS A 421 -119.24 172.42 -28.50
C LYS A 421 -118.51 171.14 -28.97
N GLY A 422 -118.96 170.55 -30.09
CA GLY A 422 -118.18 169.64 -30.96
C GLY A 422 -118.43 168.13 -30.81
N LYS A 423 -119.18 167.52 -31.74
CA LYS A 423 -119.59 166.10 -31.76
C LYS A 423 -119.58 165.57 -33.21
N LYS A 424 -118.81 164.52 -33.52
CA LYS A 424 -119.12 163.36 -34.42
C LYS A 424 -117.90 162.41 -34.43
N LYS A 425 -117.93 161.19 -33.86
CA LYS A 425 -118.59 159.89 -34.23
C LYS A 425 -117.77 159.15 -35.31
N GLY A 426 -117.34 157.88 -35.23
CA GLY A 426 -117.53 156.76 -34.28
C GLY A 426 -116.36 155.75 -34.43
N SER A 427 -116.00 154.97 -33.41
CA SER A 427 -116.53 153.61 -33.04
C SER A 427 -115.92 152.51 -33.91
N ALA A 428 -115.42 151.36 -33.44
CA ALA A 428 -115.33 150.66 -32.15
C ALA A 428 -114.24 149.55 -32.36
N GLU A 429 -113.78 148.70 -31.45
CA GLU A 429 -114.33 148.15 -30.22
C GLU A 429 -113.25 147.27 -29.54
N LYS A 430 -113.26 147.24 -28.20
CA LYS A 430 -112.87 146.17 -27.23
C LYS A 430 -111.64 145.28 -27.52
N GLY A 431 -110.78 144.96 -26.56
CA GLY A 431 -110.93 144.95 -25.11
C GLY A 431 -109.89 144.00 -24.52
N HIS A 432 -109.31 144.44 -23.41
CA HIS A 432 -108.32 143.76 -22.58
C HIS A 432 -108.98 142.66 -21.73
N LYS A 433 -108.32 141.50 -21.52
CA LYS A 433 -108.06 140.90 -20.19
C LYS A 433 -107.44 139.49 -20.21
N ASP A 434 -106.28 139.40 -19.59
CA ASP A 434 -105.86 138.48 -18.51
C ASP A 434 -106.57 137.13 -18.24
N LYS A 435 -105.69 136.12 -18.06
CA LYS A 435 -105.67 135.02 -17.08
C LYS A 435 -106.68 133.88 -17.18
N LYS A 436 -106.17 132.66 -17.45
CA LYS A 436 -106.09 131.52 -16.49
C LYS A 436 -105.78 130.19 -17.23
N SER A 437 -104.83 129.43 -16.70
CA SER A 437 -104.68 127.97 -16.87
C SER A 437 -105.92 127.22 -16.32
N PRO A 438 -106.26 126.01 -16.79
CA PRO A 438 -105.82 124.77 -16.09
C PRO A 438 -105.69 123.47 -16.93
N LYS A 439 -104.70 122.64 -16.57
CA LYS A 439 -104.75 121.20 -16.16
C LYS A 439 -105.64 120.16 -16.91
N GLY A 440 -105.01 119.04 -17.34
CA GLY A 440 -105.59 117.67 -17.41
C GLY A 440 -105.24 116.88 -18.69
N LYS A 441 -104.29 115.92 -18.65
CA LYS A 441 -104.44 114.42 -18.55
C LYS A 441 -104.66 113.74 -19.92
N GLN A 442 -103.79 112.84 -20.40
CA GLN A 442 -103.72 111.36 -20.14
C GLN A 442 -102.36 110.82 -20.68
N GLU A 443 -101.56 110.05 -19.93
CA GLU A 443 -101.56 108.59 -19.64
C GLU A 443 -100.79 107.72 -20.67
N GLU A 444 -99.60 107.24 -20.27
CA GLU A 444 -98.96 105.93 -20.49
C GLU A 444 -97.69 105.91 -19.59
N ALA A 445 -97.65 105.21 -18.43
CA ALA A 445 -97.25 103.80 -18.25
C ALA A 445 -95.94 103.48 -19.02
N THR A 446 -94.82 102.98 -18.48
CA THR A 446 -94.57 102.14 -17.30
C THR A 446 -93.04 102.01 -17.11
N THR A 447 -92.59 101.97 -15.84
CA THR A 447 -91.46 101.18 -15.30
C THR A 447 -89.99 101.31 -15.79
N LEU A 448 -89.15 101.59 -14.77
CA LEU A 448 -87.84 100.98 -14.44
C LEU A 448 -86.55 101.57 -15.02
N ARG A 449 -85.98 102.40 -14.15
CA ARG A 449 -84.56 102.71 -13.93
C ARG A 449 -83.79 101.41 -13.65
N GLY A 450 -82.79 101.10 -14.45
CA GLY A 450 -81.78 100.07 -14.19
C GLY A 450 -80.41 100.61 -14.64
N GLY A 451 -79.65 101.15 -13.69
CA GLY A 451 -78.24 101.46 -13.90
C GLY A 451 -77.43 100.16 -14.04
N PRO A 452 -76.27 100.20 -14.72
CA PRO A 452 -75.46 99.01 -14.94
C PRO A 452 -74.91 98.49 -13.60
N ASP A 453 -75.23 97.22 -13.34
CA ASP A 453 -74.82 96.42 -12.20
C ASP A 453 -73.27 96.27 -12.15
N PRO A 454 -72.59 96.68 -11.06
CA PRO A 454 -71.13 96.59 -10.93
C PRO A 454 -70.60 95.15 -10.80
N ASN A 455 -71.46 94.14 -10.57
CA ASN A 455 -71.02 92.76 -10.32
C ASN A 455 -70.78 91.92 -11.59
N ALA A 456 -71.16 92.40 -12.77
CA ALA A 456 -70.96 91.65 -14.02
C ALA A 456 -69.51 91.73 -14.57
N LEU A 457 -68.65 92.61 -14.05
CA LEU A 457 -67.26 92.76 -14.50
C LEU A 457 -66.24 91.93 -13.70
N ILE A 458 -66.63 91.40 -12.54
CA ILE A 458 -65.73 90.60 -11.68
C ILE A 458 -65.82 89.11 -12.07
N GLU A 459 -67.01 88.61 -12.42
CA GLU A 459 -67.18 87.19 -12.81
C GLU A 459 -66.65 86.85 -14.21
N SER A 460 -66.56 87.81 -15.13
CA SER A 460 -66.03 87.55 -16.49
C SER A 460 -64.50 87.50 -16.56
N LYS A 461 -63.80 88.13 -15.60
CA LYS A 461 -62.33 88.08 -15.50
C LYS A 461 -61.86 86.88 -14.67
N PHE A 462 -62.60 86.51 -13.63
CA PHE A 462 -62.24 85.36 -12.79
C PHE A 462 -62.36 84.00 -13.52
N ASN A 463 -63.34 83.85 -14.42
CA ASN A 463 -63.55 82.59 -15.14
C ASN A 463 -62.68 82.40 -16.39
N THR A 464 -62.01 83.46 -16.88
CA THR A 464 -61.15 83.36 -18.07
C THR A 464 -59.67 83.14 -17.71
N GLU A 465 -59.19 83.66 -16.58
CA GLU A 465 -57.84 83.38 -16.07
C GLU A 465 -57.74 81.99 -15.42
N LEU A 466 -58.74 81.55 -14.64
CA LEU A 466 -58.71 80.24 -13.98
C LEU A 466 -58.78 79.06 -14.97
N LEU A 467 -59.48 79.22 -16.11
CA LEU A 467 -59.54 78.19 -17.15
C LEU A 467 -58.26 78.11 -18.01
N ALA A 468 -57.52 79.21 -18.12
CA ALA A 468 -56.25 79.24 -18.85
C ALA A 468 -55.13 78.55 -18.06
N ASP A 469 -55.11 78.68 -16.73
CA ASP A 469 -54.11 78.03 -15.86
C ASP A 469 -54.35 76.52 -15.71
N ILE A 470 -55.60 76.07 -15.68
CA ILE A 470 -55.93 74.62 -15.65
C ILE A 470 -55.53 73.94 -16.98
N GLN A 471 -55.65 74.63 -18.13
CA GLN A 471 -55.22 74.08 -19.42
C GLN A 471 -53.70 74.03 -19.59
N GLN A 472 -52.92 74.88 -18.90
CA GLN A 472 -51.46 74.81 -18.89
C GLN A 472 -50.91 73.68 -18.00
N GLN A 473 -51.59 73.33 -16.90
CA GLN A 473 -51.17 72.22 -16.04
C GLN A 473 -51.43 70.84 -16.68
N ASP A 474 -52.52 70.66 -17.43
CA ASP A 474 -52.79 69.42 -18.17
C ASP A 474 -51.84 69.17 -19.36
N ALA A 475 -51.22 70.23 -19.90
CA ALA A 475 -50.21 70.13 -20.95
C ALA A 475 -48.83 69.68 -20.43
N PHE A 476 -48.53 69.90 -19.15
CA PHE A 476 -47.31 69.41 -18.50
C PHE A 476 -47.44 67.94 -18.10
N ALA A 477 -48.58 67.50 -17.58
CA ALA A 477 -48.80 66.11 -17.19
C ALA A 477 -48.75 65.10 -18.36
N LYS A 478 -49.09 65.52 -19.58
CA LYS A 478 -49.01 64.66 -20.78
C LYS A 478 -47.62 64.52 -21.40
N LYS A 479 -46.65 65.39 -21.05
CA LYS A 479 -45.28 65.29 -21.57
C LYS A 479 -44.41 64.31 -20.79
N ASP A 480 -44.66 64.12 -19.51
CA ASP A 480 -43.85 63.22 -18.67
C ASP A 480 -44.28 61.74 -18.77
N VAL A 481 -45.52 61.44 -19.17
CA VAL A 481 -46.00 60.05 -19.33
C VAL A 481 -45.50 59.39 -20.62
N VAL A 482 -45.01 60.16 -21.60
CA VAL A 482 -44.56 59.61 -22.90
C VAL A 482 -43.07 59.22 -22.90
N VAL A 483 -42.29 59.63 -21.89
CA VAL A 483 -40.85 59.32 -21.81
C VAL A 483 -40.55 57.98 -21.13
N ASP A 484 -41.47 57.43 -20.33
CA ASP A 484 -41.26 56.18 -19.58
C ASP A 484 -41.79 54.90 -20.29
N LEU A 485 -42.15 54.99 -21.58
CA LEU A 485 -42.67 53.85 -22.36
C LEU A 485 -41.78 53.43 -23.55
N VAL A 486 -40.58 54.00 -23.68
CA VAL A 486 -39.58 53.60 -24.67
C VAL A 486 -38.19 53.56 -24.03
N GLU A 487 -37.94 52.52 -23.24
CA GLU A 487 -36.66 51.89 -22.89
C GLU A 487 -36.98 50.64 -22.05
#